data_AF-A0A970XAU2-F1
#
_entry.id   AF-A0A970XAU2-F1
#
_cell.length_a   1.000
_cell.length_b   1.000
_cell.length_c   1.000
_cell.angle_alpha   90.00
_cell.angle_beta   90.00
_cell.angle_gamma   90.00
#
_symmetry.space_group_name_H-M   'P 1'
#
loop_
_entity.id
_entity.type
_entity.pdbx_description
1 polymer ?
#
loop_
_entity_poly.entity_id
_entity_poly.type
_entity_poly.pdbx_seq_one_letter_code
_entity_poly.pdbx_strand_id
1 'polypeptide(L)'
;MKKSVAALLTVVITLALIMSAGCGSKAELTPSGAPSSSSDIAAPADSPNGTESAKPPVEPTSGGVLPVEASGEADTEPSADHSAEPSTAPSSKPSPGPAEDDGKDYTALGWALLENDGLGLITLRLDESELLHLLGEPEEKSDVEIWGADGLEHSSWSYASKGLEIGMAKQPDDTAPYLFSITATAPCTLATSRGISIGSSKDDVLKAYMDE
;
A
#
# COMPACT_ATOMS: atom_id res chain seq x y z
N MET A 1 -0.40 -42.99 -14.60
CA MET A 1 -1.17 -41.98 -15.35
C MET A 1 -0.38 -40.67 -15.33
N LYS A 2 0.48 -40.42 -16.33
CA LYS A 2 1.37 -39.25 -16.38
C LYS A 2 1.57 -38.83 -17.84
N LYS A 3 0.50 -38.40 -18.51
CA LYS A 3 0.54 -37.87 -19.90
C LYS A 3 -0.61 -36.89 -20.13
N SER A 4 -0.70 -35.79 -19.39
CA SER A 4 -1.71 -34.75 -19.69
C SER A 4 -1.32 -33.29 -19.42
N VAL A 5 -0.11 -32.99 -18.92
CA VAL A 5 0.25 -31.60 -18.58
C VAL A 5 0.92 -30.85 -19.75
N ALA A 6 1.49 -31.56 -20.73
CA ALA A 6 2.24 -30.93 -21.82
C ALA A 6 1.36 -30.23 -22.89
N ALA A 7 0.05 -30.51 -22.93
CA ALA A 7 -0.82 -29.96 -23.97
C ALA A 7 -1.33 -28.54 -23.66
N LEU A 8 -1.48 -28.16 -22.38
CA LEU A 8 -2.05 -26.86 -22.02
C LEU A 8 -1.06 -25.70 -22.24
N LEU A 9 0.24 -25.94 -21.99
CA LEU A 9 1.27 -24.90 -22.08
C LEU A 9 1.54 -24.45 -23.53
N THR A 10 1.31 -25.32 -24.51
CA THR A 10 1.54 -24.99 -25.94
C THR A 10 0.44 -24.07 -26.50
N VAL A 11 -0.78 -24.15 -25.97
CA VAL A 11 -1.92 -23.32 -26.45
C VAL A 11 -1.77 -21.86 -26.01
N VAL A 12 -1.25 -21.61 -24.80
CA VAL A 12 -1.07 -20.24 -24.27
C VAL A 12 0.02 -19.47 -25.03
N ILE A 13 1.12 -20.13 -25.39
CA ILE A 13 2.24 -19.48 -26.12
C ILE A 13 1.83 -19.13 -27.56
N THR A 14 0.97 -19.93 -28.20
CA THR A 14 0.53 -19.66 -29.57
C THR A 14 -0.43 -18.46 -29.64
N LEU A 15 -1.21 -18.20 -28.58
CA LEU A 15 -2.15 -17.08 -28.55
C LEU A 15 -1.45 -15.72 -28.38
N ALA A 16 -0.24 -15.69 -27.82
CA ALA A 16 0.54 -14.46 -27.63
C ALA A 16 1.28 -13.99 -28.91
N LEU A 17 1.40 -14.82 -29.95
CA LEU A 17 2.16 -14.47 -31.17
C LEU A 17 1.31 -13.92 -32.34
N ILE A 18 -0.02 -13.83 -32.20
CA ILE A 18 -0.92 -13.41 -33.29
C ILE A 18 -1.22 -11.89 -33.28
N MET A 19 -0.76 -11.13 -32.29
CA MET A 19 -0.99 -9.67 -32.19
C MET A 19 0.03 -8.79 -32.92
N SER A 20 0.87 -9.32 -33.82
CA SER A 20 1.94 -8.54 -34.48
C SER A 20 1.97 -8.66 -36.00
N ALA A 21 0.81 -8.68 -36.66
CA ALA A 21 0.77 -8.49 -38.11
C ALA A 21 -0.53 -7.82 -38.57
N GLY A 22 -0.41 -6.55 -39.01
CA GLY A 22 -1.18 -6.03 -40.14
C GLY A 22 -2.38 -5.14 -39.81
N CYS A 23 -2.21 -3.84 -40.04
CA CYS A 23 -2.86 -3.22 -41.20
C CYS A 23 -2.16 -1.90 -41.57
N GLY A 24 -1.26 -1.98 -42.55
CA GLY A 24 -0.96 -0.83 -43.40
C GLY A 24 -2.06 -0.67 -44.43
N SER A 25 -2.55 0.55 -44.59
CA SER A 25 -3.32 1.02 -45.74
C SER A 25 -3.24 2.54 -45.74
N LYS A 26 -3.11 3.26 -46.84
CA LYS A 26 -2.76 3.00 -48.24
C LYS A 26 -2.70 4.42 -48.81
N ALA A 27 -1.61 4.77 -49.47
CA ALA A 27 -1.50 6.05 -50.16
C ALA A 27 -2.56 6.14 -51.26
N GLU A 28 -3.31 7.25 -51.31
CA GLU A 28 -4.02 7.70 -52.50
C GLU A 28 -3.40 9.00 -52.99
N LEU A 29 -2.84 8.92 -54.19
CA LEU A 29 -2.41 10.03 -55.03
C LEU A 29 -3.63 10.57 -55.77
N THR A 30 -3.88 11.88 -55.69
CA THR A 30 -4.39 12.64 -56.84
C THR A 30 -3.72 14.03 -56.91
N PRO A 31 -3.62 14.63 -58.11
CA PRO A 31 -2.60 15.63 -58.44
C PRO A 31 -3.17 17.05 -58.61
N SER A 32 -2.24 17.98 -58.86
CA SER A 32 -2.40 19.22 -59.64
C SER A 32 -2.79 20.50 -58.88
N GLY A 33 -1.81 21.41 -58.79
CA GLY A 33 -2.02 22.80 -58.40
C GLY A 33 -0.68 23.53 -58.14
N ALA A 34 -0.13 24.15 -59.18
CA ALA A 34 1.15 24.85 -59.22
C ALA A 34 1.14 26.23 -58.47
N PRO A 35 2.28 26.95 -58.39
CA PRO A 35 2.65 27.83 -57.27
C PRO A 35 2.42 29.34 -57.50
N SER A 36 2.39 30.11 -56.40
CA SER A 36 2.58 31.58 -56.36
C SER A 36 3.00 31.94 -54.93
N SER A 37 4.27 32.25 -54.62
CA SER A 37 5.00 33.52 -54.80
C SER A 37 4.48 34.71 -53.99
N SER A 38 5.43 35.32 -53.26
CA SER A 38 5.49 36.69 -52.71
C SER A 38 4.69 36.98 -51.41
N SER A 39 5.37 37.22 -50.28
CA SER A 39 5.91 38.51 -49.77
C SER A 39 4.83 39.42 -49.15
N ASP A 40 5.00 39.77 -47.86
CA ASP A 40 4.66 41.06 -47.20
C ASP A 40 4.48 40.82 -45.67
N ILE A 41 5.44 41.21 -44.83
CA ILE A 41 5.52 42.49 -44.08
C ILE A 41 4.30 42.72 -43.17
N ALA A 42 4.50 42.56 -41.85
CA ALA A 42 4.11 43.53 -40.81
C ALA A 42 4.50 43.04 -39.41
N ALA A 43 5.46 43.74 -38.79
CA ALA A 43 5.52 43.94 -37.34
C ALA A 43 4.92 45.34 -37.04
N PRO A 44 5.01 45.88 -35.81
CA PRO A 44 4.36 45.50 -34.55
C PRO A 44 3.42 46.62 -34.06
N ALA A 45 2.50 46.33 -33.12
CA ALA A 45 1.88 47.34 -32.25
C ALA A 45 1.36 46.61 -30.99
N ASP A 46 1.92 46.88 -29.82
CA ASP A 46 1.69 48.03 -28.94
C ASP A 46 0.46 47.83 -28.04
N SER A 47 0.73 48.04 -26.75
CA SER A 47 -0.13 48.01 -25.56
C SER A 47 -1.27 49.07 -25.67
N PRO A 48 -2.17 49.37 -24.68
CA PRO A 48 -2.00 49.17 -23.23
C PRO A 48 -3.28 48.98 -22.37
N ASN A 49 -3.01 48.88 -21.06
CA ASN A 49 -3.73 49.45 -19.92
C ASN A 49 -5.24 49.21 -19.72
N GLY A 50 -5.54 48.72 -18.52
CA GLY A 50 -6.26 49.55 -17.56
C GLY A 50 -6.89 48.74 -16.43
N THR A 51 -6.28 48.72 -15.23
CA THR A 51 -6.65 49.51 -14.04
C THR A 51 -8.04 49.16 -13.47
N GLU A 52 -8.32 49.09 -12.18
CA GLU A 52 -7.62 49.41 -10.93
C GLU A 52 -8.55 48.93 -9.79
N SER A 53 -8.05 49.04 -8.57
CA SER A 53 -8.78 49.07 -7.29
C SER A 53 -9.06 47.73 -6.63
N ALA A 54 -8.88 47.57 -5.32
CA ALA A 54 -7.99 48.20 -4.34
C ALA A 54 -8.24 47.40 -3.05
N LYS A 55 -7.14 47.09 -2.37
CA LYS A 55 -7.05 46.47 -1.05
C LYS A 55 -7.79 47.30 0.02
N PRO A 56 -8.20 46.69 1.15
CA PRO A 56 -7.52 47.13 2.37
C PRO A 56 -6.86 45.98 3.17
N PRO A 57 -5.79 46.31 3.92
CA PRO A 57 -5.06 45.39 4.78
C PRO A 57 -5.84 45.15 6.07
N VAL A 58 -5.87 43.92 6.56
CA VAL A 58 -6.19 43.66 7.97
C VAL A 58 -4.87 43.54 8.72
N GLU A 59 -4.65 44.51 9.60
CA GLU A 59 -3.52 44.63 10.51
C GLU A 59 -3.52 43.55 11.61
N PRO A 60 -2.35 43.30 12.22
CA PRO A 60 -2.19 42.40 13.36
C PRO A 60 -2.67 43.05 14.65
N THR A 61 -3.51 42.35 15.42
CA THR A 61 -3.85 42.79 16.78
C THR A 61 -2.75 42.37 17.75
N SER A 62 -2.05 43.38 18.25
CA SER A 62 -1.10 43.35 19.35
C SER A 62 -1.75 44.02 20.55
N GLY A 63 -1.61 43.44 21.74
CA GLY A 63 -1.69 44.20 23.00
C GLY A 63 -2.75 43.71 23.99
N GLY A 64 -2.32 42.88 24.93
CA GLY A 64 -3.07 42.53 26.14
C GLY A 64 -2.15 41.95 27.21
N VAL A 65 -1.20 42.76 27.68
CA VAL A 65 -0.40 42.47 28.89
C VAL A 65 -1.00 43.28 30.04
N LEU A 66 -1.47 42.60 31.10
CA LEU A 66 -1.62 43.06 32.50
C LEU A 66 -1.70 41.79 33.40
N PRO A 67 -1.48 41.86 34.73
CA PRO A 67 -0.18 41.85 35.38
C PRO A 67 0.03 40.64 36.31
N VAL A 68 1.28 40.52 36.75
CA VAL A 68 1.84 39.71 37.83
C VAL A 68 1.16 39.93 39.20
N GLU A 69 1.44 39.01 40.13
CA GLU A 69 1.18 38.96 41.59
C GLU A 69 -0.04 38.14 42.01
N ALA A 70 -0.04 37.28 43.03
CA ALA A 70 0.98 36.67 43.87
C ALA A 70 0.25 35.61 44.73
N SER A 71 0.99 34.58 45.16
CA SER A 71 0.81 33.84 46.43
C SER A 71 -0.54 33.23 46.78
N GLY A 72 -0.55 31.90 46.88
CA GLY A 72 -1.61 31.14 47.55
C GLY A 72 -1.27 29.65 47.59
N GLU A 73 -0.40 29.28 48.53
CA GLU A 73 -0.32 27.92 49.07
C GLU A 73 -1.73 27.46 49.49
N ALA A 74 -2.15 26.29 49.03
CA ALA A 74 -3.10 25.45 49.76
C ALA A 74 -2.95 24.02 49.24
N ASP A 75 -2.15 23.24 49.97
CA ASP A 75 -2.40 21.83 50.22
C ASP A 75 -3.89 21.51 50.20
N THR A 76 -4.34 20.66 49.28
CA THR A 76 -5.39 19.68 49.58
C THR A 76 -5.23 18.54 48.59
N GLU A 77 -4.51 17.53 49.05
CA GLU A 77 -4.57 16.17 48.53
C GLU A 77 -5.90 15.54 48.98
N PRO A 78 -6.87 15.25 48.08
CA PRO A 78 -7.85 14.24 48.36
C PRO A 78 -7.23 12.88 48.01
N SER A 79 -6.67 12.24 49.04
CA SER A 79 -6.48 10.79 49.09
C SER A 79 -7.81 10.10 48.81
N ALA A 80 -8.07 9.82 47.53
CA ALA A 80 -9.10 8.89 47.09
C ALA A 80 -8.47 7.50 47.03
N ASP A 81 -8.61 6.82 48.16
CA ASP A 81 -8.57 5.38 48.38
C ASP A 81 -8.96 4.61 47.12
N HIS A 82 -7.97 4.26 46.30
CA HIS A 82 -8.07 3.11 45.41
C HIS A 82 -7.70 1.91 46.25
N SER A 83 -8.72 1.42 46.97
CA SER A 83 -8.76 0.05 47.48
C SER A 83 -8.18 -0.87 46.43
N ALA A 84 -7.01 -1.41 46.76
CA ALA A 84 -6.30 -2.38 45.95
C ALA A 84 -7.23 -3.56 45.67
N GLU A 85 -7.75 -3.64 44.45
CA GLU A 85 -8.28 -4.89 43.96
C GLU A 85 -7.14 -5.91 43.98
N PRO A 86 -7.32 -7.09 44.59
CA PRO A 86 -6.31 -8.13 44.53
C PRO A 86 -6.10 -8.50 43.07
N SER A 87 -4.96 -8.06 42.54
CA SER A 87 -4.36 -8.52 41.29
C SER A 87 -4.27 -10.04 41.37
N THR A 88 -5.35 -10.68 40.92
CA THR A 88 -5.41 -12.11 40.70
C THR A 88 -4.47 -12.32 39.53
N ALA A 89 -3.24 -12.71 39.84
CA ALA A 89 -2.21 -13.00 38.86
C ALA A 89 -2.85 -13.85 37.75
N PRO A 90 -2.68 -13.51 36.47
CA PRO A 90 -3.10 -14.40 35.40
C PRO A 90 -2.39 -15.72 35.66
N SER A 91 -3.19 -16.73 36.00
CA SER A 91 -2.75 -18.10 36.18
C SER A 91 -1.96 -18.46 34.95
N SER A 92 -0.64 -18.57 35.11
CA SER A 92 0.31 -18.94 34.08
C SER A 92 -0.10 -20.31 33.57
N LYS A 93 -0.94 -20.31 32.53
CA LYS A 93 -1.22 -21.51 31.76
C LYS A 93 0.15 -22.04 31.37
N PRO A 94 0.48 -23.30 31.71
CA PRO A 94 1.80 -23.82 31.45
C PRO A 94 2.10 -23.60 29.97
N SER A 95 3.18 -22.86 29.71
CA SER A 95 3.79 -22.83 28.40
C SER A 95 3.91 -24.29 27.97
N PRO A 96 3.45 -24.66 26.75
CA PRO A 96 3.69 -25.98 26.24
C PRO A 96 5.16 -26.30 26.50
N GLY A 97 5.43 -27.39 27.23
CA GLY A 97 6.79 -27.85 27.42
C GLY A 97 7.45 -28.01 26.05
N PRO A 98 8.79 -27.97 25.96
CA PRO A 98 9.49 -28.16 24.70
C PRO A 98 8.88 -29.38 24.00
N ALA A 99 8.32 -29.13 22.81
CA ALA A 99 7.76 -30.19 21.97
C ALA A 99 8.81 -31.29 21.88
N GLU A 100 8.37 -32.54 21.97
CA GLU A 100 9.24 -33.67 21.66
C GLU A 100 9.90 -33.37 20.31
N ASP A 101 11.24 -33.42 20.29
CA ASP A 101 12.03 -33.13 19.10
C ASP A 101 11.66 -34.16 18.02
N ASP A 102 10.76 -33.77 17.12
CA ASP A 102 10.33 -34.58 15.98
C ASP A 102 11.35 -34.49 14.82
N GLY A 103 12.51 -33.88 15.07
CA GLY A 103 13.62 -33.74 14.13
C GLY A 103 13.34 -32.73 13.01
N LYS A 104 12.26 -31.95 13.10
CA LYS A 104 11.93 -30.91 12.12
C LYS A 104 12.69 -29.63 12.39
N ASP A 105 13.22 -29.03 11.33
CA ASP A 105 13.76 -27.68 11.37
C ASP A 105 12.62 -26.66 11.19
N TYR A 106 11.93 -26.35 12.29
CA TYR A 106 10.85 -25.36 12.30
C TYR A 106 11.31 -23.96 11.89
N THR A 107 12.61 -23.64 11.99
CA THR A 107 13.12 -22.35 11.52
C THR A 107 13.10 -22.31 10.00
N ALA A 108 13.66 -23.35 9.35
CA ALA A 108 13.64 -23.45 7.89
C ALA A 108 12.20 -23.51 7.35
N LEU A 109 11.32 -24.28 7.99
CA LEU A 109 9.90 -24.38 7.60
C LEU A 109 9.17 -23.04 7.74
N GLY A 110 9.37 -22.34 8.86
CA GLY A 110 8.78 -21.01 9.09
C GLY A 110 9.21 -19.98 8.05
N TRP A 111 10.49 -19.96 7.67
CA TRP A 111 10.98 -19.06 6.61
C TRP A 111 10.42 -19.43 5.23
N ALA A 112 10.43 -20.72 4.88
CA ALA A 112 9.86 -21.19 3.62
C ALA A 112 8.36 -20.86 3.53
N LEU A 113 7.63 -21.00 4.63
CA LEU A 113 6.22 -20.64 4.70
C LEU A 113 6.00 -19.14 4.47
N LEU A 114 6.78 -18.28 5.14
CA LEU A 114 6.68 -16.83 5.00
C LEU A 114 7.00 -16.32 3.59
N GLU A 115 7.97 -16.96 2.91
CA GLU A 115 8.39 -16.56 1.56
C GLU A 115 7.43 -17.01 0.45
N ASN A 116 6.71 -18.12 0.66
CA ASN A 116 5.90 -18.74 -0.39
C ASN A 116 4.39 -18.61 -0.18
N ASP A 117 3.92 -18.25 1.01
CA ASP A 117 2.50 -18.02 1.25
C ASP A 117 2.12 -16.54 1.06
N GLY A 118 0.85 -16.30 0.78
CA GLY A 118 0.32 -14.96 0.48
C GLY A 118 -1.19 -14.96 0.50
N LEU A 119 -1.83 -13.91 -0.03
CA LEU A 119 -3.27 -13.88 -0.26
C LEU A 119 -3.54 -13.79 -1.77
N GLY A 120 -4.06 -14.86 -2.37
CA GLY A 120 -4.18 -14.95 -3.82
C GLY A 120 -2.80 -14.92 -4.48
N LEU A 121 -2.54 -13.86 -5.25
CA LEU A 121 -1.26 -13.64 -5.94
C LEU A 121 -0.36 -12.60 -5.25
N ILE A 122 -0.82 -11.99 -4.15
CA ILE A 122 -0.01 -11.01 -3.41
C ILE A 122 0.76 -11.70 -2.28
N THR A 123 2.09 -11.59 -2.33
CA THR A 123 3.02 -12.13 -1.34
C THR A 123 3.83 -10.99 -0.71
N LEU A 124 4.48 -11.27 0.41
CA LEU A 124 5.45 -10.33 0.96
C LEU A 124 6.59 -10.09 -0.05
N ARG A 125 7.18 -8.90 0.01
CA ARG A 125 8.24 -8.41 -0.89
C ARG A 125 7.85 -8.20 -2.35
N LEU A 126 6.56 -8.27 -2.68
CA LEU A 126 6.07 -7.88 -4.01
C LEU A 126 6.35 -6.40 -4.24
N ASP A 127 6.85 -6.03 -5.42
CA ASP A 127 7.11 -4.63 -5.75
C ASP A 127 5.83 -3.84 -6.03
N GLU A 128 5.90 -2.51 -5.91
CA GLU A 128 4.77 -1.62 -6.20
C GLU A 128 4.16 -1.85 -7.59
N SER A 129 4.97 -2.02 -8.63
CA SER A 129 4.46 -2.10 -10.00
C SER A 129 3.66 -3.39 -10.23
N GLU A 130 4.14 -4.51 -9.68
CA GLU A 130 3.42 -5.79 -9.70
C GLU A 130 2.16 -5.74 -8.83
N LEU A 131 2.23 -5.11 -7.65
CA LEU A 131 1.07 -4.93 -6.79
C LEU A 131 -0.04 -4.13 -7.49
N LEU A 132 0.32 -3.01 -8.12
CA LEU A 132 -0.61 -2.17 -8.88
C LEU A 132 -1.15 -2.90 -10.12
N HIS A 133 -0.35 -3.76 -10.75
CA HIS A 133 -0.84 -4.61 -11.83
C HIS A 133 -1.92 -5.58 -11.35
N LEU A 134 -1.74 -6.19 -10.18
CA LEU A 134 -2.64 -7.20 -9.63
C LEU A 134 -3.91 -6.58 -9.02
N LEU A 135 -3.77 -5.48 -8.27
CA LEU A 135 -4.85 -4.90 -7.49
C LEU A 135 -5.43 -3.62 -8.11
N GLY A 136 -4.74 -2.96 -9.04
CA GLY A 136 -5.06 -1.60 -9.47
C GLY A 136 -4.56 -0.56 -8.47
N GLU A 137 -4.98 0.69 -8.66
CA GLU A 137 -4.71 1.76 -7.70
C GLU A 137 -5.50 1.55 -6.40
N PRO A 138 -4.91 1.83 -5.22
CA PRO A 138 -5.64 1.87 -3.96
C PRO A 138 -6.62 3.06 -3.95
N GLU A 139 -7.68 2.97 -3.14
CA GLU A 139 -8.56 4.11 -2.94
C GLU A 139 -7.91 5.22 -2.11
N GLU A 140 -6.98 4.87 -1.20
CA GLU A 140 -6.26 5.83 -0.37
C GLU A 140 -4.81 5.37 -0.12
N LYS A 141 -3.87 6.31 -0.09
CA LYS A 141 -2.48 6.10 0.37
C LYS A 141 -2.21 7.07 1.51
N SER A 142 -1.62 6.59 2.60
CA SER A 142 -1.14 7.47 3.68
C SER A 142 0.06 8.31 3.22
N ASP A 143 0.38 9.32 4.02
CA ASP A 143 1.70 9.95 3.94
C ASP A 143 2.81 8.94 4.25
N VAL A 144 4.01 9.22 3.73
CA VAL A 144 5.20 8.42 3.99
C VAL A 144 5.84 8.87 5.29
N GLU A 145 6.15 7.92 6.18
CA GLU A 145 6.81 8.16 7.46
C GLU A 145 8.04 7.26 7.62
N ILE A 146 9.12 7.81 8.17
CA ILE A 146 10.29 6.99 8.52
C ILE A 146 10.04 6.34 9.88
N TRP A 147 10.05 5.02 9.93
CA TRP A 147 9.91 4.29 11.19
C TRP A 147 11.25 4.21 11.91
N GLY A 148 11.28 4.64 13.17
CA GLY A 148 12.52 4.67 13.95
C GLY A 148 13.11 3.29 14.28
N ALA A 149 12.34 2.22 14.11
CA ALA A 149 12.77 0.85 14.44
C ALA A 149 13.71 0.25 13.38
N ASP A 150 13.43 0.50 12.10
CA ASP A 150 14.17 -0.05 10.96
C ASP A 150 14.82 1.02 10.07
N GLY A 151 14.43 2.29 10.24
CA GLY A 151 14.92 3.40 9.43
C GLY A 151 14.38 3.41 8.00
N LEU A 152 13.32 2.64 7.72
CA LEU A 152 12.69 2.58 6.41
C LEU A 152 11.58 3.61 6.29
N GLU A 153 11.30 4.02 5.06
CA GLU A 153 10.10 4.78 4.70
C GLU A 153 8.91 3.83 4.62
N HIS A 154 7.84 4.11 5.34
CA HIS A 154 6.62 3.31 5.40
C HIS A 154 5.39 4.10 4.97
N SER A 155 4.45 3.44 4.32
CA SER A 155 3.11 3.96 4.03
C SER A 155 2.06 2.84 4.05
N SER A 156 0.81 3.19 4.33
CA SER A 156 -0.33 2.27 4.30
C SER A 156 -1.24 2.61 3.12
N TRP A 157 -1.61 1.60 2.34
CA TRP A 157 -2.48 1.74 1.17
C TRP A 157 -3.79 0.99 1.39
N SER A 158 -4.90 1.69 1.30
CA SER A 158 -6.25 1.16 1.50
C SER A 158 -6.83 0.66 0.18
N TYR A 159 -7.23 -0.60 0.18
CA TYR A 159 -8.01 -1.27 -0.86
C TYR A 159 -9.37 -1.65 -0.27
N ALA A 160 -10.11 -0.66 0.25
CA ALA A 160 -11.30 -0.84 1.07
C ALA A 160 -12.39 -1.63 0.34
N SER A 161 -12.58 -1.41 -0.97
CA SER A 161 -13.56 -2.16 -1.77
C SER A 161 -13.23 -3.65 -1.89
N LYS A 162 -11.95 -4.01 -1.67
CA LYS A 162 -11.43 -5.39 -1.70
C LYS A 162 -11.19 -5.94 -0.29
N GLY A 163 -11.44 -5.18 0.77
CA GLY A 163 -11.20 -5.59 2.16
C GLY A 163 -9.72 -5.78 2.50
N LEU A 164 -8.84 -4.98 1.90
CA LEU A 164 -7.40 -5.08 2.08
C LEU A 164 -6.80 -3.76 2.54
N GLU A 165 -5.81 -3.84 3.42
CA GLU A 165 -4.86 -2.77 3.71
C GLU A 165 -3.46 -3.32 3.52
N ILE A 166 -2.65 -2.60 2.75
CA ILE A 166 -1.31 -3.01 2.35
C ILE A 166 -0.28 -2.07 2.97
N GLY A 167 0.66 -2.63 3.71
CA GLY A 167 1.83 -1.89 4.19
C GLY A 167 2.94 -1.93 3.13
N MET A 168 3.42 -0.75 2.74
CA MET A 168 4.53 -0.58 1.81
C MET A 168 5.75 0.01 2.53
N ALA A 169 6.93 -0.55 2.27
CA ALA A 169 8.19 -0.12 2.85
C ALA A 169 9.23 0.13 1.76
N LYS A 170 10.18 1.03 2.01
CA LYS A 170 11.25 1.37 1.08
C LYS A 170 12.49 1.83 1.83
N GLN A 171 13.69 1.51 1.34
CA GLN A 171 14.87 2.25 1.80
C GLN A 171 14.85 3.67 1.24
N PRO A 172 15.39 4.67 1.97
CA PRO A 172 15.40 6.07 1.50
C PRO A 172 16.09 6.26 0.13
N ASP A 173 17.05 5.41 -0.23
CA ASP A 173 17.80 5.44 -1.48
C ASP A 173 17.27 4.49 -2.56
N ASP A 174 16.30 3.65 -2.24
CA ASP A 174 15.66 2.74 -3.20
C ASP A 174 14.63 3.47 -4.08
N THR A 175 14.49 2.99 -5.31
CA THR A 175 13.64 3.64 -6.31
C THR A 175 12.16 3.30 -6.19
N ALA A 176 11.81 2.15 -5.60
CA ALA A 176 10.44 1.67 -5.52
C ALA A 176 10.18 0.96 -4.18
N PRO A 177 9.03 1.20 -3.53
CA PRO A 177 8.64 0.48 -2.34
C PRO A 177 8.23 -0.97 -2.65
N TYR A 178 8.26 -1.81 -1.63
CA TYR A 178 7.78 -3.18 -1.66
C TYR A 178 6.75 -3.43 -0.56
N LEU A 179 5.90 -4.43 -0.78
CA LEU A 179 4.92 -4.88 0.18
C LEU A 179 5.60 -5.55 1.38
N PHE A 180 5.39 -5.03 2.60
CA PHE A 180 5.91 -5.66 3.83
C PHE A 180 4.82 -6.22 4.74
N SER A 181 3.56 -5.82 4.55
CA SER A 181 2.44 -6.27 5.37
C SER A 181 1.15 -6.37 4.56
N ILE A 182 0.33 -7.35 4.89
CA ILE A 182 -1.00 -7.57 4.32
C ILE A 182 -2.00 -7.73 5.46
N THR A 183 -2.97 -6.83 5.54
CA THR A 183 -4.11 -6.96 6.44
C THR A 183 -5.35 -7.23 5.60
N ALA A 184 -6.04 -8.35 5.87
CA ALA A 184 -7.30 -8.70 5.21
C ALA A 184 -8.46 -8.66 6.20
N THR A 185 -9.53 -7.97 5.81
CA THR A 185 -10.80 -7.90 6.53
C THR A 185 -11.95 -8.14 5.56
N ALA A 186 -13.16 -8.41 6.04
CA ALA A 186 -14.32 -8.48 5.14
C ALA A 186 -14.47 -7.14 4.40
N PRO A 187 -14.72 -7.10 3.07
CA PRO A 187 -15.22 -8.18 2.22
C PRO A 187 -14.15 -8.98 1.44
N CYS A 188 -12.91 -9.06 1.91
CA CYS A 188 -11.84 -9.76 1.19
C CYS A 188 -12.20 -11.21 0.85
N THR A 189 -12.02 -11.56 -0.43
CA THR A 189 -12.30 -12.90 -1.00
C THR A 189 -11.04 -13.66 -1.37
N LEU A 190 -9.86 -13.08 -1.14
CA LEU A 190 -8.59 -13.76 -1.36
C LEU A 190 -8.41 -14.88 -0.33
N ALA A 191 -7.69 -15.92 -0.73
CA ALA A 191 -7.35 -17.05 0.10
C ALA A 191 -5.84 -17.27 0.09
N THR A 192 -5.30 -17.93 1.11
CA THR A 192 -3.91 -18.36 1.12
C THR A 192 -3.62 -19.36 0.01
N SER A 193 -2.35 -19.63 -0.27
CA SER A 193 -1.96 -20.68 -1.22
C SER A 193 -2.53 -22.07 -0.87
N ARG A 194 -2.89 -22.24 0.42
CA ARG A 194 -3.52 -23.45 0.98
C ARG A 194 -5.05 -23.36 1.09
N GLY A 195 -5.66 -22.32 0.54
CA GLY A 195 -7.10 -22.16 0.45
C GLY A 195 -7.79 -21.66 1.73
N ILE A 196 -7.04 -21.07 2.67
CA ILE A 196 -7.62 -20.46 3.86
C ILE A 196 -8.04 -19.02 3.55
N SER A 197 -9.28 -18.66 3.86
CA SER A 197 -9.83 -17.32 3.63
C SER A 197 -10.54 -16.81 4.89
N ILE A 198 -10.96 -15.54 4.87
CA ILE A 198 -11.85 -15.03 5.91
C ILE A 198 -13.11 -15.89 5.97
N GLY A 199 -13.42 -16.40 7.16
CA GLY A 199 -14.55 -17.30 7.41
C GLY A 199 -14.19 -18.80 7.44
N SER A 200 -12.96 -19.20 7.11
CA SER A 200 -12.51 -20.59 7.32
C SER A 200 -12.60 -21.00 8.78
N SER A 201 -12.94 -22.26 9.04
CA SER A 201 -13.01 -22.78 10.40
C SER A 201 -11.60 -23.01 10.98
N LYS A 202 -11.51 -23.07 12.32
CA LYS A 202 -10.26 -23.45 12.99
C LYS A 202 -9.72 -24.80 12.50
N ASP A 203 -10.61 -25.77 12.26
CA ASP A 203 -10.22 -27.11 11.83
C ASP A 203 -9.66 -27.10 10.40
N ASP A 204 -10.21 -26.27 9.51
CA ASP A 204 -9.67 -26.08 8.15
C ASP A 204 -8.25 -25.50 8.20
N VAL A 205 -8.02 -24.49 9.07
CA VAL A 205 -6.70 -23.88 9.26
C VAL A 205 -5.71 -24.91 9.79
N LEU A 206 -6.05 -25.62 10.86
CA LEU A 206 -5.17 -26.64 11.43
C LEU A 206 -4.85 -27.73 10.41
N LYS A 207 -5.83 -28.17 9.63
CA LYS A 207 -5.63 -29.17 8.58
C LYS A 207 -4.74 -28.66 7.44
N ALA A 208 -4.86 -27.39 7.06
CA ALA A 208 -4.07 -26.80 5.98
C ALA A 208 -2.58 -26.68 6.34
N TYR A 209 -2.24 -26.47 7.61
CA TYR A 209 -0.88 -26.19 8.09
C TYR A 209 -0.30 -27.27 9.01
N MET A 210 -0.91 -28.47 9.08
CA MET A 210 -0.51 -29.53 10.01
C MET A 210 0.88 -30.13 9.71
N ASP A 211 1.28 -30.12 8.44
CA ASP A 211 2.48 -30.80 7.95
C ASP A 211 3.74 -29.90 7.95
N GLU A 212 3.61 -28.67 8.45
CA GLU A 212 4.75 -27.77 8.71
C GLU A 212 5.46 -28.06 10.05
#